data_AF-A0A815T3G4-F1
#
_entry.id   AF-A0A815T3G4-F1
#
_cell.length_a   1.000
_cell.length_b   1.000
_cell.length_c   1.000
_cell.angle_alpha   90.00
_cell.angle_beta   90.00
_cell.angle_gamma   90.00
#
_symmetry.space_group_name_H-M   'P 1'
#
loop_
_entity.id
_entity.type
_entity.pdbx_description
1 polymer ?
#
loop_
_entity_poly.entity_id
_entity_poly.type
_entity_poly.pdbx_seq_one_letter_code
_entity_poly.pdbx_strand_id
1 'polypeptide(L)'
;DSKTRRKHLRSLASLHYEKALKLFSPNDNPLEYLRLLIEEVALADFELQNANDNSSRLKYSQQGLRASFQCQETIGIIDEHRQSSDPDDYNEVFAQEAQRLLSILNGRIQTFLKEIVKILKSTSSRKMMYDDYKEMYSISLRLNDAAATFPHDLFDAIERLKKIYDKNTSD
;
A
#
# COMPACT_ATOMS: atom_id res chain seq x y z
N ASP A 1 -31.45 4.34 -7.15
CA ASP A 1 -30.32 5.25 -7.39
C ASP A 1 -29.00 4.46 -7.49
N SER A 2 -28.31 4.55 -8.63
CA SER A 2 -27.05 3.84 -8.93
C SER A 2 -25.88 4.29 -8.04
N LYS A 3 -25.88 5.54 -7.56
CA LYS A 3 -24.81 6.05 -6.67
C LYS A 3 -24.92 5.44 -5.27
N THR A 4 -26.13 5.37 -4.72
CA THR A 4 -26.38 4.75 -3.41
C THR A 4 -26.05 3.25 -3.40
N ARG A 5 -26.41 2.51 -4.45
CA ARG A 5 -26.06 1.09 -4.59
C ARG A 5 -24.55 0.87 -4.63
N ARG A 6 -23.80 1.70 -5.37
CA ARG A 6 -22.33 1.61 -5.41
C ARG A 6 -21.69 1.89 -4.06
N LYS A 7 -22.14 2.92 -3.34
CA LYS A 7 -21.67 3.19 -1.97
C LYS A 7 -21.91 2.01 -1.04
N HIS A 8 -23.10 1.40 -1.11
CA HIS A 8 -23.44 0.23 -0.31
C HIS A 8 -22.54 -0.98 -0.63
N LEU A 9 -22.34 -1.29 -1.91
CA LEU A 9 -21.46 -2.40 -2.33
C LEU A 9 -20.01 -2.22 -1.86
N ARG A 10 -19.49 -1.00 -1.88
CA ARG A 10 -18.15 -0.70 -1.33
C ARG A 10 -18.06 -0.91 0.17
N SER A 11 -19.07 -0.43 0.90
CA SER A 11 -19.13 -0.62 2.35
C SER A 11 -19.20 -2.09 2.70
N LEU A 12 -19.93 -2.88 1.92
CA LEU A 12 -19.97 -4.33 2.07
C LEU A 12 -18.62 -4.97 1.75
N ALA A 13 -17.96 -4.60 0.65
CA ALA A 13 -16.64 -5.12 0.29
C ALA A 13 -15.62 -4.89 1.42
N SER A 14 -15.51 -3.65 1.90
CA SER A 14 -14.60 -3.31 3.01
C SER A 14 -14.94 -4.08 4.29
N LEU A 15 -16.23 -4.22 4.62
CA LEU A 15 -16.66 -5.06 5.75
C LEU A 15 -16.27 -6.54 5.58
N HIS A 16 -16.34 -7.07 4.35
CA HIS A 16 -15.96 -8.46 4.07
C HIS A 16 -14.45 -8.66 4.17
N TYR A 17 -13.63 -7.72 3.68
CA TYR A 17 -12.18 -7.77 3.86
C TYR A 17 -11.80 -7.66 5.35
N GLU A 18 -12.41 -6.74 6.11
CA GLU A 18 -12.18 -6.64 7.56
C GLU A 18 -12.54 -7.94 8.30
N LYS A 19 -13.62 -8.61 7.90
CA LYS A 19 -13.98 -9.92 8.45
C LYS A 19 -13.00 -11.02 8.05
N ALA A 20 -12.54 -11.04 6.80
CA ALA A 20 -11.57 -12.02 6.33
C ALA A 20 -10.23 -11.87 7.05
N LEU A 21 -9.76 -10.63 7.28
CA LEU A 21 -8.56 -10.35 8.07
C LEU A 21 -8.64 -10.88 9.52
N LYS A 22 -9.83 -11.11 10.07
CA LYS A 22 -10.01 -11.74 11.40
C LYS A 22 -9.92 -13.27 11.34
N LEU A 23 -10.03 -13.86 10.16
CA LEU A 23 -9.94 -15.32 9.96
C LEU A 23 -8.51 -15.77 9.64
N PHE A 24 -7.72 -14.90 9.01
CA PHE A 24 -6.31 -15.16 8.72
C PHE A 24 -5.43 -14.49 9.78
N SER A 25 -4.45 -15.24 10.27
CA SER A 25 -3.36 -14.69 11.08
C SER A 25 -2.17 -14.37 10.17
N PRO A 26 -1.52 -13.21 10.31
CA PRO A 26 -0.31 -12.90 9.55
C PRO A 26 0.84 -13.88 9.85
N ASN A 27 0.83 -14.54 11.01
CA ASN A 27 1.85 -15.53 11.37
C ASN A 27 1.57 -16.92 10.74
N ASP A 28 0.30 -17.26 10.52
CA ASP A 28 -0.07 -18.60 10.02
C ASP A 28 -0.19 -18.61 8.49
N ASN A 29 -0.70 -17.52 7.91
CA ASN A 29 -0.96 -17.42 6.46
C ASN A 29 -0.53 -16.02 5.94
N PRO A 30 0.76 -15.66 6.02
CA PRO A 30 1.24 -14.31 5.71
C PRO A 30 0.89 -13.85 4.29
N LEU A 31 0.96 -14.73 3.29
CA LEU A 31 0.63 -14.35 1.90
C LEU A 31 -0.85 -14.08 1.69
N GLU A 32 -1.74 -14.90 2.27
CA GLU A 32 -3.19 -14.65 2.14
C GLU A 32 -3.61 -13.42 2.93
N TYR A 33 -3.01 -13.20 4.10
CA TYR A 33 -3.21 -11.96 4.85
C TYR A 33 -2.74 -10.74 4.06
N LEU A 34 -1.53 -10.78 3.48
CA LEU A 34 -1.00 -9.70 2.63
C LEU A 34 -1.90 -9.45 1.41
N ARG A 35 -2.42 -10.51 0.76
CA ARG A 35 -3.37 -10.37 -0.36
C ARG A 35 -4.60 -9.58 0.05
N LEU A 36 -5.20 -9.89 1.19
CA LEU A 36 -6.37 -9.16 1.69
C LEU A 36 -6.06 -7.68 1.94
N LEU A 37 -4.89 -7.35 2.47
CA LEU A 37 -4.46 -5.96 2.63
C LEU A 37 -4.25 -5.27 1.27
N ILE A 38 -3.66 -5.95 0.30
CA ILE A 38 -3.48 -5.44 -1.06
C ILE A 38 -4.83 -5.23 -1.77
N GLU A 39 -5.86 -6.02 -1.47
CA GLU A 39 -7.22 -5.81 -2.00
C GLU A 39 -7.83 -4.49 -1.49
N GLU A 40 -7.61 -4.12 -0.21
CA GLU A 40 -7.99 -2.79 0.30
C GLU A 40 -7.23 -1.66 -0.41
N VAL A 41 -5.94 -1.87 -0.72
CA VAL A 41 -5.15 -0.96 -1.55
C VAL A 41 -5.73 -0.84 -2.96
N ALA A 42 -6.12 -1.97 -3.57
CA ALA A 42 -6.71 -2.02 -4.90
C ALA A 42 -8.09 -1.34 -4.94
N LEU A 43 -8.88 -1.43 -3.87
CA LEU A 43 -10.15 -0.71 -3.74
C LEU A 43 -9.95 0.80 -3.76
N ALA A 44 -8.93 1.30 -3.06
CA ALA A 44 -8.58 2.73 -3.09
C ALA A 44 -8.10 3.17 -4.49
N ASP A 45 -7.32 2.34 -5.18
CA ASP A 45 -6.89 2.62 -6.58
C ASP A 45 -8.08 2.66 -7.53
N PHE A 46 -9.03 1.74 -7.38
CA PHE A 46 -10.25 1.74 -8.16
C PHE A 46 -11.06 3.04 -7.94
N GLU A 47 -11.19 3.50 -6.70
CA GLU A 47 -11.87 4.77 -6.41
C GLU A 47 -11.12 5.98 -6.99
N LEU A 48 -9.78 5.96 -6.94
CA LEU A 48 -8.94 6.98 -7.57
C LEU A 48 -9.18 7.06 -9.08
N GLN A 49 -9.22 5.91 -9.77
CA GLN A 49 -9.48 5.86 -11.22
C GLN A 49 -10.88 6.38 -11.60
N ASN A 50 -11.84 6.31 -10.68
CA ASN A 50 -13.21 6.76 -10.88
C ASN A 50 -13.48 8.18 -10.37
N ALA A 51 -12.48 8.87 -9.82
CA ALA A 51 -12.61 10.21 -9.27
C ALA A 51 -12.47 11.29 -10.35
N ASN A 52 -13.44 12.23 -10.39
CA ASN A 52 -13.53 13.26 -11.43
C ASN A 52 -12.91 14.61 -11.03
N ASP A 53 -12.53 14.77 -9.77
CA ASP A 53 -12.03 16.04 -9.23
C ASP A 53 -10.78 15.83 -8.38
N ASN A 54 -9.94 16.87 -8.26
CA ASN A 54 -8.67 16.79 -7.53
C ASN A 54 -8.83 16.53 -6.03
N SER A 55 -9.96 16.94 -5.42
CA SER A 55 -10.20 16.70 -4.00
C SER A 55 -10.46 15.21 -3.73
N SER A 56 -11.32 14.58 -4.53
CA SER A 56 -11.59 13.14 -4.47
C SER A 56 -10.34 12.33 -4.82
N ARG A 57 -9.60 12.72 -5.87
CA ARG A 57 -8.35 12.05 -6.26
C ARG A 57 -7.32 12.11 -5.13
N LEU A 58 -7.11 13.29 -4.52
CA LEU A 58 -6.22 13.45 -3.37
C LEU A 58 -6.66 12.55 -2.20
N LYS A 59 -7.95 12.56 -1.87
CA LYS A 59 -8.51 11.73 -0.79
C LYS A 59 -8.24 10.25 -1.02
N TYR A 60 -8.54 9.72 -2.20
CA TYR A 60 -8.36 8.30 -2.50
C TYR A 60 -6.90 7.90 -2.58
N SER A 61 -6.01 8.76 -3.11
CA SER A 61 -4.57 8.51 -3.04
C SER A 61 -4.05 8.45 -1.61
N GLN A 62 -4.50 9.36 -0.74
CA GLN A 62 -4.13 9.33 0.68
C GLN A 62 -4.71 8.11 1.41
N GLN A 63 -5.93 7.69 1.05
CA GLN A 63 -6.52 6.46 1.57
C GLN A 63 -5.71 5.23 1.14
N GLY A 64 -5.32 5.16 -0.14
CA GLY A 64 -4.49 4.08 -0.67
C GLY A 64 -3.15 3.98 0.04
N LEU A 65 -2.49 5.10 0.32
CA LEU A 65 -1.25 5.11 1.11
C LEU A 65 -1.43 4.58 2.52
N ARG A 66 -2.49 5.00 3.22
CA ARG A 66 -2.78 4.50 4.57
C ARG A 66 -3.04 2.99 4.56
N ALA A 67 -3.78 2.48 3.58
CA ALA A 67 -3.98 1.04 3.41
C ALA A 67 -2.65 0.33 3.13
N SER A 68 -1.77 0.90 2.30
CA SER A 68 -0.44 0.33 2.04
C SER A 68 0.43 0.26 3.31
N PHE A 69 0.32 1.23 4.22
CA PHE A 69 1.05 1.19 5.50
C PHE A 69 0.61 0.06 6.42
N GLN A 70 -0.63 -0.44 6.28
CA GLN A 70 -1.10 -1.61 7.04
C GLN A 70 -0.39 -2.90 6.62
N CYS A 71 0.23 -2.94 5.43
CA CYS A 71 0.98 -4.11 4.97
C CYS A 71 2.33 -4.28 5.69
N GLN A 72 2.84 -3.24 6.35
CA GLN A 72 4.22 -3.20 6.86
C GLN A 72 4.57 -4.39 7.75
N GLU A 73 3.74 -4.69 8.75
CA GLU A 73 3.99 -5.79 9.70
C GLU A 73 4.09 -7.14 8.97
N THR A 74 3.15 -7.41 8.06
CA THR A 74 3.14 -8.66 7.28
C THR A 74 4.34 -8.77 6.35
N ILE A 75 4.86 -7.65 5.82
CA ILE A 75 6.09 -7.65 5.01
C ILE A 75 7.28 -8.09 5.87
N GLY A 76 7.38 -7.60 7.11
CA GLY A 76 8.41 -8.03 8.05
C GLY A 76 8.35 -9.54 8.33
N ILE A 77 7.16 -10.07 8.60
CA ILE A 77 6.95 -11.50 8.82
C ILE A 77 7.34 -12.34 7.58
N ILE A 78 7.00 -11.86 6.38
CA ILE A 78 7.37 -12.53 5.13
C ILE A 78 8.89 -12.54 4.94
N ASP A 79 9.56 -11.43 5.23
CA ASP A 79 11.01 -11.32 5.12
C ASP A 79 11.73 -12.26 6.11
N GLU A 80 11.26 -12.28 7.37
CA GLU A 80 11.76 -13.21 8.40
C GLU A 80 11.57 -14.68 7.97
N HIS A 81 10.37 -15.04 7.50
CA HIS A 81 10.09 -16.39 7.03
C HIS A 81 11.05 -16.81 5.90
N ARG A 82 11.26 -15.94 4.91
CA ARG A 82 12.19 -16.20 3.79
C ARG A 82 13.64 -16.40 4.25
N GLN A 83 14.06 -15.71 5.32
CA GLN A 83 15.42 -15.81 5.84
C GLN A 83 15.62 -17.06 6.73
N SER A 84 14.56 -17.51 7.40
CA SER A 84 14.62 -18.65 8.33
C SER A 84 14.36 -20.01 7.70
N SER A 85 13.74 -20.06 6.51
CA SER A 85 13.30 -21.29 5.88
C SER A 85 14.38 -21.95 5.01
N ASP A 86 14.49 -23.27 5.09
CA ASP A 86 15.36 -24.04 4.20
C ASP A 86 14.87 -23.96 2.74
N PRO A 87 15.75 -23.88 1.73
CA PRO A 87 15.34 -23.87 0.34
C PRO A 87 14.70 -25.21 -0.05
N ASP A 88 13.38 -25.23 -0.18
CA ASP A 88 12.61 -26.31 -0.77
C ASP A 88 11.61 -25.76 -1.80
N ASP A 89 10.99 -26.66 -2.58
CA ASP A 89 10.06 -26.30 -3.65
C ASP A 89 8.88 -25.44 -3.14
N TYR A 90 8.42 -25.69 -1.91
CA TYR A 90 7.35 -24.91 -1.30
C TYR A 90 7.81 -23.48 -0.96
N ASN A 91 8.99 -23.34 -0.35
CA ASN A 91 9.55 -22.05 0.05
C ASN A 91 9.98 -21.21 -1.16
N GLU A 92 10.40 -21.84 -2.26
CA GLU A 92 10.64 -21.15 -3.53
C GLU A 92 9.35 -20.57 -4.11
N VAL A 93 8.28 -21.35 -4.16
CA VAL A 93 6.95 -20.88 -4.61
C VAL A 93 6.43 -19.76 -3.71
N PHE A 94 6.59 -19.90 -2.39
CA PHE A 94 6.26 -18.85 -1.41
C PHE A 94 7.03 -17.56 -1.71
N ALA A 95 8.36 -17.65 -1.87
CA ALA A 95 9.20 -16.49 -2.12
C ALA A 95 8.87 -15.79 -3.44
N GLN A 96 8.55 -16.55 -4.49
CA GLN A 96 8.12 -15.99 -5.78
C GLN A 96 6.80 -15.25 -5.68
N GLU A 97 5.80 -15.83 -4.99
CA GLU A 97 4.51 -15.18 -4.82
C GLU A 97 4.61 -13.96 -3.89
N ALA A 98 5.40 -14.04 -2.82
CA ALA A 98 5.74 -12.90 -1.98
C ALA A 98 6.31 -11.75 -2.84
N GLN A 99 7.33 -12.04 -3.65
CA GLN A 99 7.97 -11.05 -4.51
C GLN A 99 6.94 -10.38 -5.45
N ARG A 100 6.06 -11.17 -6.05
CA ARG A 100 5.02 -10.68 -6.97
C ARG A 100 4.05 -9.72 -6.26
N LEU A 101 3.55 -10.09 -5.08
CA LEU A 101 2.61 -9.28 -4.31
C LEU A 101 3.26 -7.97 -3.83
N LEU A 102 4.50 -8.04 -3.36
CA LEU A 102 5.25 -6.87 -2.89
C LEU A 102 5.56 -5.89 -4.03
N SER A 103 5.88 -6.39 -5.23
CA SER A 103 6.08 -5.56 -6.43
C SER A 103 4.77 -4.84 -6.80
N ILE A 104 3.63 -5.53 -6.76
CA ILE A 104 2.31 -4.92 -6.98
C ILE A 104 2.05 -3.80 -5.97
N LEU A 105 2.26 -4.06 -4.67
CA LEU A 105 2.07 -3.09 -3.61
C LEU A 105 2.94 -1.84 -3.83
N ASN A 106 4.24 -2.02 -4.11
CA ASN A 106 5.16 -0.91 -4.36
C ASN A 106 4.72 -0.07 -5.57
N GLY A 107 4.31 -0.71 -6.67
CA GLY A 107 3.78 0.00 -7.84
C GLY A 107 2.54 0.84 -7.53
N ARG A 108 1.66 0.36 -6.65
CA ARG A 108 0.49 1.14 -6.19
C ARG A 108 0.89 2.31 -5.29
N ILE A 109 1.82 2.12 -4.36
CA ILE A 109 2.38 3.20 -3.53
C ILE A 109 2.94 4.32 -4.41
N GLN A 110 3.77 3.97 -5.41
CA GLN A 110 4.32 4.92 -6.38
C GLN A 110 3.22 5.67 -7.15
N THR A 111 2.16 4.96 -7.54
CA THR A 111 1.00 5.55 -8.24
C THR A 111 0.30 6.60 -7.37
N PHE A 112 -0.01 6.27 -6.11
CA PHE A 112 -0.66 7.21 -5.19
C PHE A 112 0.21 8.43 -4.92
N LEU A 113 1.50 8.23 -4.62
CA LEU A 113 2.45 9.32 -4.35
C LEU A 113 2.59 10.24 -5.55
N LYS A 114 2.77 9.69 -6.74
CA LYS A 114 2.84 10.46 -7.99
C LYS A 114 1.60 11.31 -8.20
N GLU A 115 0.42 10.76 -7.92
CA GLU A 115 -0.84 11.49 -8.07
C GLU A 115 -0.96 12.63 -7.06
N ILE A 116 -0.60 12.41 -5.80
CA ILE A 116 -0.59 13.46 -4.78
C ILE A 116 0.37 14.58 -5.17
N VAL A 117 1.61 14.25 -5.56
CA VAL A 117 2.61 15.23 -6.01
C VAL A 117 2.07 16.04 -7.20
N LYS A 118 1.39 15.40 -8.15
CA LYS A 118 0.78 16.08 -9.31
C LYS A 118 -0.29 17.08 -8.89
N ILE A 119 -1.18 16.71 -7.95
CA ILE A 119 -2.26 17.58 -7.45
C ILE A 119 -1.70 18.73 -6.60
N LEU A 120 -0.72 18.46 -5.73
CA LEU A 120 -0.14 19.48 -4.87
C LEU A 120 0.72 20.48 -5.64
N LYS A 121 1.38 20.06 -6.72
CA LYS A 121 2.17 20.97 -7.59
C LYS A 121 1.32 22.10 -8.17
N SER A 122 0.04 21.87 -8.45
CA SER A 122 -0.87 22.89 -8.98
C SER A 122 -1.49 23.78 -7.90
N THR A 123 -1.21 23.52 -6.61
CA THR A 123 -1.80 24.22 -5.47
C THR A 123 -0.71 24.97 -4.67
N SER A 124 -0.58 26.27 -4.89
CA SER A 124 0.49 27.12 -4.34
C SER A 124 0.47 27.29 -2.81
N SER A 125 -0.62 26.98 -2.12
CA SER A 125 -0.79 27.18 -0.67
C SER A 125 -0.26 26.05 0.22
N ARG A 126 0.19 24.93 -0.34
CA ARG A 126 0.59 23.71 0.43
C ARG A 126 2.03 23.26 0.15
N LYS A 127 2.96 24.22 0.14
CA LYS A 127 4.36 23.96 -0.24
C LYS A 127 5.07 22.92 0.65
N MET A 128 4.91 22.96 1.98
CA MET A 128 5.53 21.96 2.86
C MET A 128 4.98 20.54 2.62
N MET A 129 3.66 20.40 2.43
CA MET A 129 3.09 19.10 2.04
C MET A 129 3.63 18.63 0.69
N TYR A 130 3.81 19.52 -0.28
CA TYR A 130 4.34 19.15 -1.59
C TYR A 130 5.76 18.55 -1.51
N ASP A 131 6.65 19.18 -0.74
CA ASP A 131 8.03 18.72 -0.60
C ASP A 131 8.10 17.37 0.13
N ASP A 132 7.32 17.18 1.20
CA ASP A 132 7.25 15.92 1.95
C ASP A 132 6.69 14.77 1.09
N TYR A 133 5.60 14.98 0.32
CA TYR A 133 5.10 13.94 -0.60
C TYR A 133 6.05 13.65 -1.77
N LYS A 134 6.84 14.64 -2.20
CA LYS A 134 7.88 14.45 -3.22
C LYS A 134 9.06 13.64 -2.68
N GLU A 135 9.45 13.86 -1.44
CA GLU A 135 10.45 13.03 -0.75
C GLU A 135 9.96 11.59 -0.65
N MET A 136 8.74 11.37 -0.17
CA MET A 136 8.10 10.06 -0.13
C MET A 136 8.12 9.37 -1.49
N TYR A 137 7.76 10.08 -2.56
CA TYR A 137 7.81 9.54 -3.92
C TYR A 137 9.25 9.15 -4.32
N SER A 138 10.24 9.99 -4.02
CA SER A 138 11.65 9.68 -4.30
C SER A 138 12.12 8.43 -3.55
N ILE A 139 11.71 8.23 -2.30
CA ILE A 139 12.02 7.01 -1.53
C ILE A 139 11.48 5.78 -2.27
N SER A 140 10.19 5.80 -2.64
CA SER A 140 9.53 4.66 -3.30
C SER A 140 10.15 4.28 -4.65
N LEU A 141 10.72 5.25 -5.37
CA LEU A 141 11.35 5.03 -6.69
C LEU A 141 12.76 4.43 -6.60
N ARG A 142 13.41 4.46 -5.43
CA ARG A 142 14.76 3.90 -5.24
C ARG A 142 14.74 2.40 -4.98
N LEU A 143 13.57 1.82 -4.72
CA LEU A 143 13.43 0.41 -4.46
C LEU A 143 13.64 -0.39 -5.75
N ASN A 144 14.42 -1.45 -5.65
CA ASN A 144 14.65 -2.41 -6.72
C ASN A 144 13.87 -3.69 -6.43
N ASP A 145 12.72 -3.86 -7.09
CA ASP A 145 11.83 -5.00 -6.90
C ASP A 145 12.31 -6.30 -7.56
N ALA A 146 13.50 -6.31 -8.16
CA ALA A 146 14.19 -7.54 -8.59
C ALA A 146 15.25 -8.00 -7.58
N ALA A 147 15.58 -7.20 -6.56
CA ALA A 147 16.58 -7.54 -5.57
C ALA A 147 16.05 -8.55 -4.55
N ALA A 148 16.92 -9.46 -4.08
CA ALA A 148 16.57 -10.41 -3.01
C ALA A 148 16.23 -9.71 -1.69
N THR A 149 16.82 -8.53 -1.45
CA THR A 149 16.60 -7.65 -0.30
C THR A 149 15.31 -6.85 -0.38
N PHE A 150 14.58 -6.92 -1.51
CA PHE A 150 13.42 -6.06 -1.74
C PHE A 150 12.34 -6.10 -0.65
N PRO A 151 11.98 -7.25 -0.05
CA PRO A 151 11.01 -7.25 1.05
C PRO A 151 11.48 -6.41 2.25
N HIS A 152 12.74 -6.58 2.66
CA HIS A 152 13.37 -5.77 3.70
C HIS A 152 13.41 -4.28 3.34
N ASP A 153 13.89 -3.97 2.13
CA ASP A 153 14.01 -2.58 1.66
C ASP A 153 12.63 -1.90 1.59
N LEU A 154 11.59 -2.63 1.18
CA LEU A 154 10.22 -2.14 1.12
C LEU A 154 9.63 -1.94 2.53
N PHE A 155 9.91 -2.83 3.48
CA PHE A 155 9.53 -2.67 4.89
C PHE A 155 10.09 -1.35 5.46
N ASP A 156 11.39 -1.13 5.30
CA ASP A 156 12.09 0.07 5.74
C ASP A 156 11.56 1.34 5.06
N ALA A 157 11.31 1.26 3.75
CA ALA A 157 10.72 2.35 3.01
C ALA A 157 9.34 2.71 3.56
N ILE A 158 8.46 1.73 3.74
CA ILE A 158 7.10 1.97 4.28
C ILE A 158 7.17 2.62 5.67
N GLU A 159 8.10 2.20 6.53
CA GLU A 159 8.30 2.82 7.85
C GLU A 159 8.63 4.32 7.71
N ARG A 160 9.56 4.66 6.82
CA ARG A 160 9.98 6.05 6.56
C ARG A 160 8.84 6.86 5.95
N LEU A 161 8.12 6.30 4.99
CA LEU A 161 6.95 6.94 4.39
C LEU A 161 5.89 7.26 5.44
N LYS A 162 5.58 6.30 6.32
CA LYS A 162 4.62 6.49 7.41
C LYS A 162 5.04 7.61 8.37
N LYS A 163 6.31 7.67 8.77
CA LYS A 163 6.87 8.76 9.60
C LYS A 163 6.66 10.13 8.96
N ILE A 164 6.94 10.26 7.66
CA ILE A 164 6.72 11.53 6.92
C ILE A 164 5.22 11.85 6.81
N TYR A 165 4.38 10.84 6.56
CA TYR A 165 2.95 11.01 6.44
C TYR A 165 2.33 11.51 7.75
N ASP A 166 2.63 10.87 8.88
CA ASP A 166 2.06 11.17 10.19
C ASP A 166 2.44 12.59 10.66
N LYS A 167 3.65 13.06 10.34
CA LYS A 167 4.08 14.45 10.55
C LYS A 167 3.16 15.46 9.85
N ASN A 168 2.62 15.11 8.68
CA ASN A 168 1.74 16.00 7.90
C ASN A 168 0.25 15.92 8.29
N THR A 169 -0.14 14.95 9.12
CA THR A 169 -1.54 14.74 9.53
C THR A 169 -1.78 14.92 11.03
N SER A 170 -0.76 15.29 11.80
CA SER A 170 -0.85 15.51 13.25
C SER A 170 -1.15 16.97 13.65
N ASP A 171 -1.39 17.86 12.67
CA ASP A 171 -1.90 19.23 12.83
C ASP A 171 -3.38 19.32 12.44
#